data_AF-A0A1Y3ATN3-F1
#
_entry.id   AF-A0A1Y3ATN3-F1
#
_cell.length_a   1.000
_cell.length_b   1.000
_cell.length_c   1.000
_cell.angle_alpha   90.00
_cell.angle_beta   90.00
_cell.angle_gamma   90.00
#
_symmetry.space_group_name_H-M   'P 1'
#
loop_
_entity.id
_entity.type
_entity.pdbx_description
1 polymer ?
#
loop_
_entity_poly.entity_id
_entity_poly.type
_entity_poly.pdbx_seq_one_letter_code
_entity_poly.pdbx_strand_id
1 'polypeptide(L)'
;MAVDRGAYIDQSQSLNIHFAEPTITKLTSMHFFGWRSGLKTGMYYLRTKPAAQAIQFTVDKTKIVTKKSSDDVTDMDDDNDKMNDLTIIKTREERKLALEKLECSLANKDECLLCSS
;
A
#
# COMPACT_ATOMS: atom_id res chain seq x y z
N MET A 1 20.15 -8.64 -8.37
CA MET A 1 19.37 -8.49 -9.63
C MET A 1 19.78 -7.29 -10.48
N ALA A 2 19.61 -6.04 -10.03
CA ALA A 2 19.96 -4.87 -10.87
C ALA A 2 21.47 -4.77 -11.17
N VAL A 3 22.29 -5.20 -10.22
CA VAL A 3 23.76 -5.28 -10.37
C VAL A 3 24.15 -6.38 -11.35
N ASP A 4 23.57 -7.58 -11.20
CA ASP A 4 23.92 -8.76 -12.00
C ASP A 4 23.71 -8.57 -13.50
N ARG A 5 22.64 -7.86 -13.90
CA ARG A 5 22.40 -7.52 -15.31
C ARG A 5 23.26 -6.38 -15.83
N GLY A 6 23.91 -5.62 -14.94
CA GLY A 6 24.74 -4.47 -15.29
C GLY A 6 25.95 -4.81 -16.15
N ALA A 7 26.44 -6.06 -16.08
CA ALA A 7 27.53 -6.55 -16.92
C ALA A 7 27.17 -6.62 -18.42
N TYR A 8 25.88 -6.74 -18.74
CA TYR A 8 25.37 -6.86 -20.11
C TYR A 8 24.77 -5.55 -20.64
N ILE A 9 24.94 -4.44 -19.92
CA ILE A 9 24.42 -3.12 -20.28
C ILE A 9 25.60 -2.19 -20.58
N ASP A 10 25.67 -1.74 -21.83
CA ASP A 10 26.71 -0.86 -22.35
C ASP A 10 26.71 0.52 -21.66
N GLN A 11 25.54 1.15 -21.60
CA GLN A 11 25.29 2.44 -20.98
C GLN A 11 24.77 2.25 -19.56
N SER A 12 23.53 2.64 -19.28
CA SER A 12 22.93 2.48 -17.96
C SER A 12 21.47 2.04 -18.07
N GLN A 13 20.82 1.91 -16.92
CA GLN A 13 19.45 1.46 -16.79
C GLN A 13 18.64 2.42 -15.93
N SER A 14 17.39 2.66 -16.29
CA SER A 14 16.46 3.45 -15.49
C SER A 14 16.09 2.70 -14.20
N LEU A 15 16.75 3.02 -13.09
CA LEU A 15 16.53 2.35 -11.80
C LEU A 15 15.58 3.15 -10.90
N ASN A 16 14.30 2.79 -10.91
CA ASN A 16 13.32 3.35 -9.98
C ASN A 16 13.41 2.64 -8.62
N ILE A 17 13.47 3.42 -7.55
CA ILE A 17 13.51 2.90 -6.18
C ILE A 17 12.17 3.20 -5.50
N HIS A 18 11.59 2.19 -4.87
CA HIS A 18 10.33 2.29 -4.15
C HIS A 18 10.60 2.15 -2.65
N PHE A 19 10.25 3.17 -1.87
CA PHE A 19 10.37 3.19 -0.41
C PHE A 19 9.00 3.47 0.22
N ALA A 20 8.55 2.63 1.16
CA ALA A 20 7.33 2.93 1.92
C ALA A 20 7.56 4.13 2.86
N GLU A 21 8.62 4.06 3.66
CA GLU A 21 9.00 5.11 4.62
C GLU A 21 10.45 5.54 4.37
N PRO A 22 10.67 6.63 3.62
CA PRO A 22 12.00 7.14 3.37
C PRO A 22 12.56 7.80 4.63
N THR A 23 13.71 7.32 5.10
CA THR A 23 14.51 8.03 6.11
C THR A 23 15.88 8.35 5.51
N ILE A 24 16.52 9.44 5.96
CA ILE A 24 17.83 9.86 5.45
C ILE A 24 18.85 8.73 5.59
N THR A 25 18.87 8.04 6.74
CA THR A 25 19.79 6.92 6.98
C THR A 25 19.59 5.78 5.98
N LYS A 26 18.34 5.41 5.67
CA LYS A 26 18.02 4.34 4.71
C LYS A 26 18.34 4.75 3.26
N LEU A 27 18.09 6.00 2.90
CA LEU A 27 18.41 6.50 1.55
C LEU A 27 19.92 6.57 1.33
N THR A 28 20.66 7.04 2.32
CA THR A 28 22.12 7.13 2.28
C THR A 28 22.75 5.75 2.21
N SER A 29 22.31 4.79 3.04
CA SER A 29 22.84 3.42 2.97
C SER A 29 22.53 2.75 1.63
N MET A 30 21.35 2.98 1.05
CA MET A 30 20.99 2.49 -0.28
C MET A 30 21.87 3.07 -1.40
N HIS A 31 22.15 4.38 -1.38
CA HIS A 31 23.05 5.01 -2.36
C HIS A 31 24.48 4.46 -2.25
N PHE A 32 25.01 4.34 -1.03
CA PHE A 32 26.33 3.75 -0.83
C PHE A 32 26.41 2.28 -1.22
N PHE A 33 25.35 1.51 -1.00
CA PHE A 33 25.27 0.13 -1.44
C PHE A 33 25.33 0.02 -2.97
N GLY A 34 24.53 0.84 -3.68
CA GLY A 34 24.53 0.85 -5.14
C GLY A 34 25.88 1.26 -5.73
N TRP A 35 26.53 2.27 -5.14
CA TRP A 35 27.86 2.73 -5.55
C TRP A 35 28.92 1.64 -5.35
N ARG A 36 28.99 1.02 -4.17
CA ARG A 36 29.95 -0.08 -3.89
C ARG A 36 29.72 -1.29 -4.78
N SER A 37 28.49 -1.52 -5.21
CA SER A 37 28.11 -2.62 -6.10
C SER A 37 28.36 -2.30 -7.59
N GLY A 38 28.89 -1.11 -7.92
CA GLY A 38 29.22 -0.74 -9.30
C GLY A 38 28.03 -0.36 -10.17
N LEU A 39 26.89 0.00 -9.59
CA LEU A 39 25.76 0.52 -10.38
C LEU A 39 26.11 1.88 -10.99
N LYS A 40 25.99 1.98 -12.31
CA LYS A 40 26.19 3.23 -13.05
C LYS A 40 25.13 4.29 -12.71
N THR A 41 23.90 3.86 -12.44
CA THR A 41 22.80 4.69 -11.92
C THR A 41 22.39 4.22 -10.53
N GLY A 42 22.60 5.05 -9.52
CA GLY A 42 22.19 4.76 -8.14
C GLY A 42 20.67 4.87 -7.93
N MET A 43 20.02 5.85 -8.56
CA MET A 43 18.57 6.08 -8.45
C MET A 43 18.11 6.99 -9.60
N TYR A 44 16.96 6.66 -10.20
CA TYR A 44 16.29 7.51 -11.19
C TYR A 44 15.15 8.30 -10.56
N TYR A 45 14.10 7.61 -10.10
CA TYR A 45 13.05 8.19 -9.27
C TYR A 45 12.95 7.48 -7.93
N LEU A 46 12.71 8.25 -6.87
CA LEU A 46 12.23 7.74 -5.59
C LEU A 46 10.70 7.78 -5.61
N ARG A 47 10.08 6.61 -5.42
CA ARG A 47 8.64 6.45 -5.33
C ARG A 47 8.28 6.15 -3.89
N THR A 48 7.56 7.07 -3.26
CA THR A 48 7.06 6.91 -1.90
C THR A 48 5.58 6.59 -1.93
N LYS A 49 5.13 5.71 -1.02
CA LYS A 49 3.70 5.56 -0.75
C LYS A 49 3.36 6.44 0.45
N PRO A 50 2.28 7.23 0.40
CA PRO A 50 1.83 7.96 1.58
C PRO A 50 1.48 6.99 2.71
N ALA A 51 1.75 7.39 3.96
CA ALA A 51 1.49 6.57 5.14
C ALA A 51 0.01 6.17 5.27
N ALA A 52 -0.90 7.01 4.77
CA ALA A 52 -2.32 6.69 4.64
C ALA A 52 -2.65 6.45 3.15
N GLN A 53 -3.20 5.28 2.84
CA GLN A 53 -3.81 5.05 1.54
C GLN A 53 -5.14 5.80 1.50
N ALA A 54 -5.35 6.61 0.46
CA ALA A 54 -6.64 7.25 0.25
C ALA A 54 -7.71 6.17 0.10
N ILE A 55 -8.83 6.31 0.83
CA ILE A 55 -10.00 5.45 0.65
C ILE A 55 -10.46 5.63 -0.79
N GLN A 56 -10.26 4.60 -1.61
CA GLN A 56 -10.69 4.62 -3.01
C GLN A 56 -12.22 4.55 -3.02
N PHE A 57 -12.86 5.68 -3.29
CA PHE A 57 -14.30 5.74 -3.55
C PHE A 57 -14.59 5.03 -4.88
N THR A 58 -14.76 3.72 -4.81
CA THR A 58 -15.24 2.90 -5.92
C THR A 58 -16.76 2.84 -5.89
N VAL A 59 -17.37 2.52 -7.02
CA VAL A 59 -18.81 2.19 -7.05
C VAL A 59 -19.06 1.08 -6.04
N ASP A 60 -20.11 1.20 -5.22
CA ASP A 60 -20.52 0.19 -4.24
C ASP A 60 -20.53 -1.20 -4.88
N LYS A 61 -19.49 -2.00 -4.60
CA LYS A 61 -19.34 -3.34 -5.16
C LYS A 61 -20.51 -4.25 -4.74
N THR A 62 -21.14 -3.95 -3.62
CA THR A 62 -22.37 -4.60 -3.12
C THR A 62 -23.58 -4.42 -4.05
N LYS A 63 -23.64 -3.32 -4.82
CA LYS A 63 -24.71 -3.06 -5.80
C LYS A 63 -24.42 -3.63 -7.20
N ILE A 64 -23.19 -4.05 -7.45
CA ILE A 64 -22.76 -4.66 -8.71
C ILE A 64 -23.08 -6.16 -8.71
N VAL A 65 -22.94 -6.83 -7.56
CA VAL A 65 -23.24 -8.27 -7.41
C VAL A 65 -24.71 -8.58 -7.68
N THR A 66 -25.63 -7.68 -7.34
CA THR A 66 -27.08 -7.88 -7.57
C THR A 66 -27.51 -7.70 -9.03
N LYS A 67 -26.62 -7.23 -9.93
CA LYS A 67 -26.91 -7.07 -11.36
C LYS A 67 -26.31 -8.15 -12.26
N LYS A 68 -25.47 -9.05 -11.74
CA LYS A 68 -24.90 -10.15 -12.52
C LYS A 68 -25.80 -11.40 -12.54
N SER A 69 -27.02 -11.25 -13.05
CA SER A 69 -27.91 -12.38 -13.34
C SER A 69 -28.43 -12.39 -14.79
N SER A 70 -27.62 -11.88 -15.73
CA SER A 70 -27.75 -12.18 -17.16
C SER A 70 -26.41 -11.92 -17.84
N ASP A 71 -25.81 -12.99 -18.35
CA ASP A 71 -24.75 -13.07 -19.38
C ASP A 71 -23.27 -13.21 -18.93
N ASP A 72 -22.82 -14.47 -19.00
CA ASP A 72 -21.56 -15.06 -19.51
C ASP A 72 -20.17 -14.87 -18.83
N VAL A 73 -19.74 -15.96 -18.17
CA VAL A 73 -18.48 -16.76 -18.21
C VAL A 73 -17.05 -16.13 -18.09
N THR A 74 -16.33 -16.74 -17.13
CA THR A 74 -14.87 -16.91 -16.84
C THR A 74 -13.92 -15.72 -16.83
N ASP A 75 -13.32 -15.49 -15.66
CA ASP A 75 -11.89 -15.80 -15.47
C ASP A 75 -11.64 -16.17 -13.99
N MET A 76 -11.06 -17.34 -13.79
CA MET A 76 -10.41 -17.73 -12.55
C MET A 76 -8.98 -17.19 -12.61
N ASP A 77 -8.51 -16.56 -11.54
CA ASP A 77 -7.22 -16.91 -10.98
C ASP A 77 -7.19 -16.57 -9.49
N ASP A 78 -6.66 -17.57 -8.78
CA ASP A 78 -6.61 -17.84 -7.36
C ASP A 78 -5.61 -16.92 -6.64
N ASP A 79 -5.95 -16.47 -5.43
CA ASP A 79 -5.05 -16.64 -4.29
C ASP A 79 -5.84 -16.43 -3.00
N ASN A 80 -6.13 -17.58 -2.40
CA ASN A 80 -6.90 -17.80 -1.20
C ASN A 80 -6.01 -17.71 0.05
N ASP A 81 -6.07 -16.59 0.78
CA ASP A 81 -5.66 -16.56 2.19
C ASP A 81 -6.91 -16.41 3.09
N LYS A 82 -7.46 -17.59 3.36
CA LYS A 82 -8.16 -18.06 4.57
C LYS A 82 -8.64 -17.02 5.59
N MET A 83 -9.98 -16.96 5.63
CA MET A 83 -10.85 -17.08 6.80
C MET A 83 -10.78 -16.06 7.95
N ASN A 84 -11.87 -15.28 7.97
CA ASN A 84 -12.87 -15.27 9.04
C ASN A 84 -12.46 -14.62 10.38
N ASP A 85 -12.75 -13.33 10.49
CA ASP A 85 -13.39 -12.85 11.71
C ASP A 85 -14.42 -11.75 11.39
N LEU A 86 -15.63 -11.93 11.90
CA LEU A 86 -16.83 -11.10 11.75
C LEU A 86 -17.53 -11.10 10.38
N THR A 87 -18.03 -12.28 10.04
CA THR A 87 -19.37 -12.42 9.47
C THR A 87 -20.39 -11.42 10.06
N ILE A 88 -20.99 -10.64 9.16
CA ILE A 88 -22.44 -10.50 9.02
C ILE A 88 -23.20 -9.82 10.20
N ILE A 89 -23.72 -8.62 9.88
CA ILE A 89 -24.60 -7.72 10.66
C ILE A 89 -23.86 -6.84 11.67
N LYS A 90 -23.26 -5.75 11.18
CA LYS A 90 -23.10 -4.55 12.01
C LYS A 90 -24.34 -3.70 11.88
N THR A 91 -25.13 -3.62 12.96
CA THR A 91 -26.30 -2.75 13.08
C THR A 91 -25.92 -1.31 12.72
N ARG A 92 -26.91 -0.51 12.27
CA ARG A 92 -26.70 0.91 11.88
C ARG A 92 -25.98 1.71 12.97
N GLU A 93 -26.20 1.34 14.22
CA GLU A 93 -25.58 1.95 15.40
C GLU A 93 -24.08 1.66 15.50
N GLU A 94 -23.64 0.43 15.22
CA GLU A 94 -22.21 0.08 15.24
C GLU A 94 -21.44 0.77 14.11
N ARG A 95 -22.07 0.97 12.95
CA ARG A 95 -21.47 1.79 11.88
C ARG A 95 -21.39 3.27 12.24
N LYS A 96 -22.40 3.80 12.92
CA LYS A 96 -22.40 5.19 13.40
C LYS A 96 -21.32 5.39 14.47
N LEU A 97 -21.19 4.45 15.41
CA LEU A 97 -20.16 4.46 16.43
C LEU A 97 -18.74 4.33 15.84
N ALA A 98 -18.57 3.52 14.79
CA ALA A 98 -17.30 3.40 14.09
C ALA A 98 -16.91 4.69 13.34
N LEU A 99 -17.89 5.37 12.72
CA LEU A 99 -17.69 6.67 12.07
C LEU A 99 -17.35 7.77 13.10
N GLU A 100 -18.04 7.79 14.23
CA GLU A 100 -17.82 8.76 15.31
C GLU A 100 -16.45 8.57 15.99
N LYS A 101 -16.01 7.33 16.21
CA LYS A 101 -14.65 7.02 16.68
C LYS A 101 -13.57 7.45 15.67
N LEU A 102 -13.87 7.34 14.38
CA LEU A 102 -12.97 7.78 13.31
C LEU A 102 -12.86 9.32 13.28
N GLU A 103 -13.96 10.04 13.44
CA GLU A 103 -13.98 11.50 13.56
C GLU A 103 -13.22 11.99 14.80
N CYS A 104 -13.39 11.32 15.95
CA CYS A 104 -12.65 11.64 17.17
C CYS A 104 -11.12 11.46 16.98
N SER A 105 -10.69 10.40 16.29
CA SER A 105 -9.27 10.16 15.99
C SER A 105 -8.66 11.19 15.01
N LEU A 106 -9.48 11.80 14.16
CA LEU A 106 -9.06 12.84 13.21
C LEU A 106 -8.98 14.21 13.88
N ALA A 107 -9.90 14.51 14.81
CA ALA A 107 -9.94 15.77 15.53
C ALA A 107 -8.92 15.84 16.69
N ASN A 108 -8.59 14.69 17.30
CA ASN A 108 -7.72 14.63 18.47
C ASN A 108 -6.48 13.76 18.24
N LYS A 109 -5.70 14.16 17.22
CA LYS A 109 -4.50 13.44 16.79
C LYS A 109 -3.41 13.40 17.88
N ASP A 110 -3.39 14.39 18.78
CA ASP A 110 -2.37 14.55 19.82
C ASP A 110 -2.75 13.89 21.16
N GLU A 111 -4.05 13.68 21.48
CA GLU A 111 -4.46 12.98 22.71
C GLU A 111 -4.32 11.45 22.61
N CYS A 112 -4.23 10.87 21.41
CA CYS A 112 -4.04 9.43 21.22
C CYS A 112 -2.67 8.92 21.70
N LEU A 113 -1.75 9.83 22.05
CA LEU A 113 -0.45 9.54 22.66
C LEU A 113 -0.47 9.54 24.21
N LEU A 114 -1.61 9.86 24.84
CA LEU A 114 -1.69 10.06 26.30
C LEU A 114 -2.38 8.93 27.09
N CYS A 115 -2.79 7.82 26.45
CA CYS A 115 -3.33 6.65 27.15
C CYS A 115 -2.38 5.44 27.14
N SER A 116 -1.07 5.71 27.27
CA SER A 116 -0.05 4.71 27.61
C SER A 116 0.44 4.92 29.05
N SER A 117 -0.50 5.00 30.00
CA SER A 117 -0.24 4.78 31.43
C SER A 117 -0.87 3.47 31.85
#